data_AF-A0A661ATI2-F1
#
_entry.id   AF-A0A661ATI2-F1
#
_cell.length_a   1.000
_cell.length_b   1.000
_cell.length_c   1.000
_cell.angle_alpha   90.00
_cell.angle_beta   90.00
_cell.angle_gamma   90.00
#
_symmetry.space_group_name_H-M   'P 1'
#
loop_
_entity.id
_entity.type
_entity.pdbx_description
1 polymer ?
#
loop_
_entity_poly.entity_id
_entity_poly.type
_entity_poly.pdbx_seq_one_letter_code
_entity_poly.pdbx_strand_id
1 'polypeptide(L)'
;AVTIIGSAIYLIEGADNGFTSIPQSIYWAIVTMTTVGYGDISPKTPVGQFLAAIVMILGYAIIAVPTGVVSFDIMKAVQKKGQGRICQNCGADNNDTDAKFCKYCGEKLI
;
A
#
# COMPACT_ATOMS: atom_id res chain seq x y z
N ALA A 1 -15.89 1.84 1.41
CA ALA A 1 -15.80 1.92 -0.07
C ALA A 1 -16.46 0.71 -0.73
N VAL A 2 -15.99 -0.52 -0.45
CA VAL A 2 -16.56 -1.75 -1.05
C VAL A 2 -18.04 -1.98 -0.77
N THR A 3 -18.56 -1.53 0.38
CA THR A 3 -19.99 -1.58 0.71
C THR A 3 -20.83 -0.71 -0.22
N ILE A 4 -20.38 0.53 -0.48
CA ILE A 4 -21.07 1.47 -1.38
C ILE A 4 -21.02 0.97 -2.82
N ILE A 5 -19.84 0.51 -3.27
CA ILE A 5 -19.65 -0.02 -4.62
C ILE A 5 -20.46 -1.31 -4.82
N GLY A 6 -20.44 -2.22 -3.85
CA GLY A 6 -21.22 -3.47 -3.86
C GLY A 6 -22.72 -3.21 -3.91
N SER A 7 -23.23 -2.25 -3.15
CA SER A 7 -24.64 -1.86 -3.22
C SER A 7 -24.99 -1.18 -4.54
N ALA A 8 -24.11 -0.34 -5.09
CA ALA A 8 -24.35 0.32 -6.39
C ALA A 8 -24.39 -0.68 -7.55
N ILE A 9 -23.43 -1.60 -7.61
CA ILE A 9 -23.38 -2.61 -8.69
C ILE A 9 -24.54 -3.60 -8.59
N TYR A 10 -24.98 -3.95 -7.38
CA TYR A 10 -26.19 -4.75 -7.16
C TYR A 10 -27.42 -4.11 -7.80
N LEU A 11 -27.59 -2.80 -7.65
CA LEU A 11 -28.71 -2.05 -8.22
C LEU A 11 -28.60 -1.88 -9.75
N ILE A 12 -27.39 -1.80 -10.29
CA ILE A 12 -27.15 -1.60 -11.74
C ILE A 12 -27.29 -2.92 -12.51
N GLU A 13 -26.70 -4.00 -12.00
CA GLU A 13 -26.64 -5.29 -12.68
C GLU A 13 -27.83 -6.19 -12.34
N GLY A 14 -28.31 -6.15 -11.08
CA GLY A 14 -29.38 -7.00 -10.60
C GLY A 14 -29.05 -8.50 -10.57
N ALA A 15 -30.05 -9.28 -10.17
CA ALA A 15 -29.90 -10.74 -10.02
C ALA A 15 -29.64 -11.46 -11.35
N ASP A 16 -30.16 -10.94 -12.47
CA ASP A 16 -30.04 -11.55 -13.80
C ASP A 16 -28.58 -11.67 -14.29
N ASN A 17 -27.70 -10.82 -13.77
CA ASN A 17 -26.28 -10.78 -14.12
C ASN A 17 -25.37 -11.44 -13.07
N GLY A 18 -25.95 -12.16 -12.10
CA GLY A 18 -25.19 -12.88 -11.06
C GLY A 18 -24.94 -12.07 -9.79
N PHE A 19 -25.45 -10.84 -9.70
CA PHE A 19 -25.43 -10.03 -8.49
C PHE A 19 -26.72 -10.29 -7.69
N THR A 20 -26.85 -11.48 -7.12
CA THR A 20 -28.11 -11.95 -6.50
C THR A 20 -28.36 -11.36 -5.10
N SER A 21 -27.30 -10.91 -4.43
CA SER A 21 -27.39 -10.30 -3.10
C SER A 21 -26.31 -9.24 -2.88
N ILE A 22 -26.55 -8.32 -1.94
CA ILE A 22 -25.58 -7.28 -1.56
C ILE A 22 -24.26 -7.90 -1.06
N PRO A 23 -24.24 -8.93 -0.18
CA PRO A 23 -22.99 -9.55 0.25
C PRO A 23 -22.16 -10.14 -0.90
N GLN A 24 -22.81 -10.77 -1.89
CA GLN A 24 -22.13 -11.29 -3.08
C GLN A 24 -21.52 -10.16 -3.93
N SER A 25 -22.23 -9.03 -4.03
CA SER A 25 -21.75 -7.84 -4.75
C SER A 25 -20.59 -7.16 -4.02
N ILE A 26 -20.58 -7.19 -2.69
CA ILE A 26 -19.45 -6.75 -1.86
C ILE A 26 -18.25 -7.67 -2.09
N TYR A 27 -18.45 -8.99 -2.16
CA TYR A 27 -17.38 -9.94 -2.48
C TYR A 27 -16.73 -9.60 -3.83
N TRP A 28 -17.53 -9.37 -4.88
CA TRP A 28 -17.01 -8.91 -6.17
C TRP A 28 -16.23 -7.59 -6.06
N ALA A 29 -16.75 -6.62 -5.30
CA ALA A 29 -16.09 -5.33 -5.10
C ALA A 29 -14.75 -5.48 -4.37
N ILE A 30 -14.65 -6.39 -3.40
CA ILE A 30 -13.38 -6.70 -2.71
C ILE A 30 -12.39 -7.32 -3.71
N VAL A 31 -12.76 -8.39 -4.40
CA VAL A 31 -11.90 -9.12 -5.34
C VAL A 31 -11.39 -8.23 -6.46
N THR A 32 -12.22 -7.30 -6.95
CA THR A 32 -11.85 -6.35 -7.99
C THR A 32 -10.94 -5.25 -7.44
N MET A 33 -11.29 -4.66 -6.29
CA MET A 33 -10.53 -3.57 -5.67
C MET A 33 -9.14 -4.03 -5.19
N THR A 34 -9.01 -5.27 -4.73
CA THR A 34 -7.73 -5.86 -4.35
C THR A 34 -6.94 -6.42 -5.53
N THR A 35 -7.43 -6.22 -6.76
CA THR A 35 -6.80 -6.67 -8.01
C THR A 35 -6.65 -8.20 -8.15
N VAL A 36 -7.39 -8.98 -7.35
CA VAL A 36 -7.36 -10.46 -7.41
C VAL A 36 -8.06 -10.97 -8.67
N GLY A 37 -9.26 -10.46 -8.96
CA GLY A 37 -9.96 -10.69 -10.23
C GLY A 37 -10.24 -12.15 -10.60
N TYR A 38 -10.87 -12.94 -9.73
CA TYR A 38 -11.21 -14.35 -10.02
C TYR A 38 -12.05 -14.56 -11.29
N GLY A 39 -12.87 -13.57 -11.68
CA GLY A 39 -13.70 -13.62 -12.89
C GLY A 39 -14.95 -14.50 -12.77
N ASP A 40 -15.25 -15.00 -11.57
CA ASP A 40 -16.45 -15.77 -11.24
C ASP A 40 -17.73 -14.93 -11.34
N ILE A 41 -17.64 -13.64 -11.04
CA ILE A 41 -18.72 -12.65 -11.17
C ILE A 41 -18.15 -11.42 -11.88
N SER A 42 -18.89 -10.87 -12.84
CA SER A 42 -18.49 -9.64 -13.53
C SER A 42 -19.70 -8.87 -14.05
N PRO A 43 -19.64 -7.52 -14.10
CA PRO A 43 -20.69 -6.70 -14.67
C PRO A 43 -20.82 -6.93 -16.17
N LYS A 44 -22.06 -7.09 -16.64
CA LYS A 44 -22.37 -7.32 -18.06
C LYS A 44 -22.99 -6.09 -18.71
N THR A 45 -23.57 -5.18 -17.93
CA THR A 45 -24.17 -3.95 -18.45
C THR A 45 -23.08 -2.92 -18.78
N PRO A 46 -23.29 -2.06 -19.81
CA PRO A 46 -22.33 -0.99 -20.13
C PRO A 46 -22.07 -0.05 -18.95
N VAL A 47 -23.11 0.26 -18.16
CA VAL A 47 -22.99 1.12 -16.97
C VAL A 47 -22.20 0.43 -15.86
N GLY A 48 -22.45 -0.86 -15.62
CA GLY A 48 -21.71 -1.65 -14.64
C GLY A 48 -20.23 -1.82 -15.02
N GLN A 49 -19.94 -2.00 -16.31
CA GLN A 49 -18.57 -2.04 -16.83
C GLN A 49 -17.83 -0.71 -16.67
N PHE A 50 -18.50 0.41 -16.93
CA PHE A 50 -17.93 1.74 -16.66
C PHE A 50 -17.61 1.93 -15.17
N LEU A 51 -18.53 1.54 -14.28
CA LEU A 51 -18.29 1.58 -12.84
C LEU A 51 -17.10 0.69 -12.44
N ALA A 52 -17.01 -0.52 -13.00
CA ALA A 52 -15.90 -1.43 -12.73
C ALA A 52 -14.55 -0.85 -13.16
N ALA A 53 -14.47 -0.17 -14.31
CA ALA A 53 -13.24 0.51 -14.74
C ALA A 53 -12.79 1.57 -13.71
N ILE A 54 -13.72 2.36 -13.17
CA ILE A 54 -13.41 3.33 -12.10
C ILE A 54 -12.90 2.61 -10.84
N VAL A 55 -13.54 1.52 -10.44
CA VAL A 55 -13.16 0.73 -9.25
C VAL A 55 -11.75 0.15 -9.40
N MET A 56 -11.38 -0.32 -10.60
CA MET A 56 -10.02 -0.83 -10.87
C MET A 56 -8.97 0.28 -10.68
N ILE A 57 -9.22 1.50 -11.16
CA ILE A 57 -8.30 2.64 -10.98
C ILE A 57 -8.19 3.01 -9.49
N LEU A 58 -9.30 3.01 -8.76
CA LEU A 58 -9.31 3.28 -7.31
C LEU A 58 -8.54 2.22 -6.52
N GLY A 59 -8.58 0.96 -6.95
CA GLY A 59 -7.79 -0.13 -6.34
C GLY A 59 -6.29 0.17 -6.33
N TYR A 60 -5.75 0.66 -7.45
CA TYR A 60 -4.34 1.06 -7.53
C TYR A 60 -3.99 2.19 -6.56
N ALA A 61 -4.87 3.19 -6.42
CA ALA A 61 -4.65 4.30 -5.49
C ALA A 61 -4.57 3.82 -4.03
N ILE A 62 -5.38 2.83 -3.66
CA ILE A 62 -5.40 2.25 -2.30
C ILE A 62 -4.09 1.51 -2.00
N ILE A 63 -3.50 0.82 -2.98
CA ILE A 63 -2.24 0.10 -2.78
C ILE A 63 -1.06 1.08 -2.71
N ALA A 64 -1.07 2.15 -3.52
CA ALA A 64 0.04 3.09 -3.60
C ALA A 64 0.32 3.84 -2.27
N VAL A 65 -0.73 4.21 -1.51
CA VAL A 65 -0.59 4.98 -0.27
C VAL A 65 0.17 4.22 0.84
N PRO A 66 -0.24 3.03 1.30
CA PRO A 66 0.48 2.30 2.35
C PRO A 66 1.88 1.91 1.89
N THR A 67 2.08 1.53 0.62
CA THR A 67 3.41 1.28 0.08
C THR A 67 4.28 2.53 0.18
N GLY A 68 3.77 3.70 -0.20
CA GLY A 68 4.50 4.97 -0.10
C GLY A 68 4.90 5.33 1.32
N VAL A 69 3.99 5.15 2.30
CA VAL A 69 4.28 5.40 3.72
C VAL A 69 5.37 4.47 4.24
N VAL A 70 5.26 3.16 3.97
CA VAL A 70 6.27 2.18 4.41
C VAL A 70 7.62 2.44 3.73
N SER A 71 7.63 2.74 2.43
CA SER A 71 8.85 3.10 1.72
C SER A 71 9.51 4.34 2.30
N PHE A 72 8.74 5.35 2.68
CA PHE A 72 9.26 6.56 3.33
C PHE A 72 9.97 6.24 4.65
N ASP A 73 9.37 5.41 5.51
CA ASP A 73 9.97 5.02 6.78
C ASP A 73 11.26 4.19 6.58
N ILE A 74 11.26 3.28 5.60
CA ILE A 74 12.46 2.51 5.25
C ILE A 74 13.56 3.45 4.74
N MET A 75 13.26 4.37 3.84
CA MET A 75 14.24 5.34 3.32
C MET A 75 14.82 6.20 4.44
N LYS A 76 13.98 6.66 5.38
CA LYS A 76 14.42 7.42 6.54
C LYS A 76 15.34 6.59 7.46
N ALA A 77 15.02 5.31 7.68
CA ALA A 77 15.86 4.40 8.46
C ALA A 77 17.21 4.12 7.79
N VAL A 78 17.22 3.95 6.46
CA VAL A 78 18.46 3.77 5.68
C VAL A 78 19.32 5.02 5.72
N GLN A 79 18.73 6.21 5.52
CA GLN A 79 19.45 7.47 5.60
C GLN A 79 20.07 7.69 6.98
N LYS A 80 19.37 7.31 8.06
CA LYS A 80 19.89 7.42 9.43
C LYS A 80 21.11 6.54 9.67
N LYS A 81 21.21 5.36 9.04
CA LYS A 81 22.41 4.50 9.12
C LYS A 81 23.64 5.08 8.42
N GLY A 82 23.44 5.86 7.35
CA GLY A 82 24.53 6.45 6.56
C GLY A 82 25.10 7.75 7.12
N GLN A 83 24.47 8.35 8.14
CA GLN A 83 24.91 9.62 8.75
C GLN A 83 25.82 9.42 9.97
N GLY A 84 26.53 8.29 10.05
CA GLY A 84 27.41 8.02 11.18
C GLY A 84 28.60 8.97 11.27
N ARG A 85 29.11 9.22 12.48
CA ARG A 85 30.32 10.04 12.67
C ARG A 85 31.56 9.19 12.38
N ILE A 86 32.48 9.71 11.58
CA ILE A 86 33.77 9.07 11.32
C ILE A 86 34.74 9.37 12.47
N CYS A 87 35.31 8.34 13.06
CA CYS A 87 36.36 8.47 14.07
C CYS A 87 37.68 8.85 13.42
N GLN A 88 38.23 10.01 13.77
CA GLN A 88 39.53 10.49 13.24
C GLN A 88 40.74 9.69 13.74
N ASN A 89 40.58 8.90 14.82
CA ASN A 89 41.67 8.09 15.38
C ASN A 89 41.76 6.70 14.75
N CYS A 90 40.66 5.93 14.74
CA CYS A 90 40.66 4.55 14.21
C CYS A 90 39.99 4.39 12.82
N GLY A 91 39.41 5.45 12.25
CA GLY A 91 38.76 5.42 10.94
C GLY A 91 37.37 4.77 10.91
N ALA A 92 36.82 4.32 12.04
CA ALA A 92 35.48 3.73 12.07
C ALA A 92 34.40 4.75 11.67
N ASP A 93 33.55 4.40 10.71
CA ASP A 93 32.58 5.29 10.05
C ASP A 93 31.12 5.09 10.49
N ASN A 94 30.84 4.04 11.25
CA ASN A 94 29.48 3.65 11.60
C ASN A 94 29.04 4.10 13.01
N ASN A 95 29.71 5.07 13.63
CA ASN A 95 29.30 5.58 14.96
C ASN A 95 27.96 6.31 14.85
N ASP A 96 27.10 6.22 15.87
CA ASP A 96 25.81 6.91 15.83
C ASP A 96 26.01 8.43 15.73
N THR A 97 25.05 9.13 15.12
CA THR A 97 25.09 10.59 14.90
C THR A 97 25.29 11.39 16.20
N ASP A 98 24.77 10.87 17.31
CA ASP A 98 24.82 11.45 18.66
C ASP A 98 25.90 10.81 19.56
N ALA A 99 26.75 9.94 18.99
CA ALA A 99 27.82 9.30 19.73
C ALA A 99 28.86 10.35 20.20
N LYS A 100 29.11 10.38 21.52
CA LYS A 100 30.16 11.19 22.16
C LYS A 100 31.53 10.51 22.10
N PHE A 101 31.55 9.18 22.01
CA PHE A 101 32.75 8.35 21.98
C PHE A 101 32.63 7.30 20.88
N CYS A 102 33.76 6.90 20.30
CA CYS A 102 33.81 5.84 19.30
C CYS A 102 33.54 4.48 19.93
N LYS A 103 32.62 3.70 19.36
CA LYS A 103 32.24 2.37 19.88
C LYS A 103 33.30 1.28 19.69
N TYR A 104 34.37 1.55 18.93
CA TYR A 104 35.46 0.61 18.70
C TYR A 104 36.72 0.93 19.49
N CYS A 105 37.17 2.19 19.50
CA CYS A 105 38.43 2.59 20.13
C CYS A 105 38.26 3.45 21.39
N GLY A 106 37.05 3.90 21.70
CA GLY A 106 36.78 4.76 22.86
C GLY A 106 37.19 6.23 22.70
N GLU A 107 37.76 6.63 21.56
CA GLU A 107 38.15 8.02 21.30
C GLU A 107 36.94 8.97 21.33
N LYS A 108 37.14 10.20 21.81
CA LYS A 108 36.09 11.21 21.81
C LYS A 108 35.78 11.66 20.37
N LEU A 109 34.50 11.55 19.97
CA LEU A 109 34.04 12.03 18.68
C LEU A 109 33.69 13.52 18.82
N ILE A 110 34.57 14.39 18.32
CA ILE A 110 34.41 15.86 18.33
C ILE A 110 33.28 16.29 17.42
#